data_AF-A0A9D5HIP6-F1
#
_entry.id   AF-A0A9D5HIP6-F1
#
_cell.length_a   1.000
_cell.length_b   1.000
_cell.length_c   1.000
_cell.angle_alpha   90.00
_cell.angle_beta   90.00
_cell.angle_gamma   90.00
#
_symmetry.space_group_name_H-M   'P 1'
#
loop_
_entity.id
_entity.type
_entity.pdbx_description
1 polymer ?
#
loop_
_entity_poly.entity_id
_entity_poly.type
_entity_poly.pdbx_seq_one_letter_code
_entity_poly.pdbx_strand_id
1 'polypeptide(L)'
;MASFYAKFHTGVNRCYCPSEEVSKRALLDGLEPSQIRVFGLPIRPSFCRVVLVKDDLRKELEMDPELPAVLLMGGGEGMGPVKKTAKALGEALFNEELGQPIGQIVIICG
;
A
#
# COMPACT_ATOMS: atom_id res chain seq x y z
N MET A 1 11.74 30.38 1.07
CA MET A 1 10.58 29.94 0.27
C MET A 1 10.42 28.42 0.46
N ALA A 2 9.63 28.01 1.44
CA ALA A 2 9.15 26.63 1.50
C ALA A 2 7.73 26.64 0.93
N SER A 3 7.54 26.02 -0.23
CA SER A 3 6.20 25.80 -0.79
C SER A 3 5.49 24.76 0.09
N PHE A 4 4.97 25.21 1.24
CA PHE A 4 4.17 24.40 2.15
C PHE A 4 2.76 24.37 1.58
N TYR A 5 2.43 23.30 0.84
CA TYR A 5 1.04 22.90 0.69
C TYR A 5 0.50 22.63 2.11
N ALA A 6 -0.21 23.60 2.69
CA ALA A 6 -0.77 23.49 4.02
C ALA A 6 -1.83 22.38 4.00
N LYS A 7 -1.50 21.23 4.58
CA LYS A 7 -2.44 20.10 4.76
C LYS A 7 -3.64 20.47 5.64
N PHE A 8 -3.54 21.56 6.40
CA PHE A 8 -4.54 22.02 7.34
C PHE A 8 -4.84 23.50 7.12
N HIS A 9 -6.12 23.86 7.18
CA HIS A 9 -6.59 25.23 7.05
C HIS A 9 -7.71 25.45 8.06
N THR A 10 -7.60 26.48 8.90
CA THR A 10 -8.53 26.72 10.02
C THR A 10 -9.96 27.04 9.57
N GLY A 11 -10.13 27.55 8.35
CA GLY A 11 -11.44 27.86 7.75
C GLY A 11 -12.27 26.67 7.27
N VAL A 12 -11.80 25.42 7.37
CA VAL A 12 -12.59 24.24 6.94
C VAL A 12 -13.69 23.89 7.93
N ASN A 13 -14.84 23.37 7.48
CA ASN A 13 -15.88 22.90 8.41
C ASN A 13 -15.47 21.61 9.13
N ARG A 14 -14.78 20.73 8.39
CA ARG A 14 -14.29 19.43 8.87
C ARG A 14 -12.95 19.08 8.23
N CYS A 15 -12.09 18.43 8.99
CA CYS A 15 -10.86 17.79 8.55
C CYS A 15 -10.92 16.30 8.91
N TYR A 16 -10.81 15.43 7.90
CA TYR A 16 -10.80 13.99 8.07
C TYR A 16 -9.36 13.49 8.09
N CYS A 17 -8.91 13.03 9.24
CA CYS A 17 -7.55 12.55 9.45
C CYS A 17 -7.48 11.03 9.27
N PRO A 18 -6.40 10.52 8.64
CA PRO A 18 -6.22 9.08 8.46
C PRO A 18 -5.72 8.38 9.73
N SER A 19 -5.23 9.12 10.73
CA SER A 19 -4.73 8.56 11.99
C SER A 19 -4.74 9.60 13.11
N GLU A 20 -4.48 9.14 14.34
CA GLU A 20 -4.39 10.02 15.52
C GLU A 20 -3.14 10.91 15.51
N GLU A 21 -2.05 10.48 14.86
CA GLU A 21 -0.85 11.31 14.71
C GLU A 21 -1.14 12.53 13.83
N VAL A 22 -1.95 12.35 12.79
CA VAL A 22 -2.38 13.45 11.92
C VAL A 22 -3.39 14.35 12.63
N SER A 23 -4.28 13.80 13.47
CA SER A 23 -5.22 14.58 14.29
C SER A 23 -4.48 15.50 15.28
N LYS A 24 -3.46 14.98 15.96
CA LYS A 24 -2.58 15.76 16.85
C LYS A 24 -1.89 16.90 16.09
N ARG A 25 -1.41 16.63 14.87
CA ARG A 25 -0.80 17.68 14.05
C ARG A 25 -1.81 18.75 13.63
N ALA A 26 -3.03 18.36 13.26
CA ALA A 26 -4.10 19.29 12.90
C ALA A 26 -4.45 20.24 14.06
N LEU A 27 -4.49 19.73 15.29
CA LEU A 27 -4.68 20.55 16.50
C LEU A 27 -3.53 21.55 16.69
N LEU A 28 -2.28 21.11 16.53
CA LEU A 28 -1.10 22.00 16.62
C LEU A 28 -1.09 23.09 15.54
N ASP A 29 -1.65 22.80 14.36
CA ASP A 29 -1.78 23.75 13.26
C ASP A 29 -3.08 24.59 13.34
N GLY A 30 -3.78 24.56 14.48
CA GLY A 30 -4.84 25.51 14.83
C GLY A 30 -6.26 25.09 14.46
N LEU A 31 -6.50 23.83 14.11
CA LEU A 31 -7.86 23.31 13.98
C LEU A 31 -8.45 23.01 15.36
N GLU A 32 -9.73 23.30 15.53
CA GLU A 32 -10.48 22.97 16.73
C GLU A 32 -10.82 21.47 16.78
N PRO A 33 -10.93 20.87 17.99
CA PRO A 33 -11.35 19.47 18.13
C PRO A 33 -12.68 19.16 17.44
N SER A 34 -13.59 20.16 17.42
CA SER A 34 -14.89 20.02 16.76
C SER A 34 -14.78 19.83 15.24
N GLN A 35 -13.73 20.36 14.61
CA GLN A 35 -13.46 20.25 13.17
C GLN A 35 -12.85 18.90 12.79
N ILE A 36 -12.20 18.18 13.70
CA ILE A 36 -11.39 17.00 13.37
C ILE A 36 -12.17 15.70 13.52
N ARG A 37 -12.06 14.78 12.57
CA ARG A 37 -12.58 13.40 12.65
C ARG A 37 -11.51 12.42 12.19
N VAL A 38 -11.30 11.33 12.93
CA VAL A 38 -10.35 10.27 12.58
C VAL A 38 -11.12 9.07 12.08
N PHE A 39 -11.14 8.86 10.76
CA PHE A 39 -11.87 7.76 10.10
C PHE A 39 -10.96 6.82 9.30
N GLY A 40 -9.65 7.11 9.24
CA GLY A 40 -8.74 6.40 8.35
C GLY A 40 -8.64 7.06 6.97
N LEU A 41 -7.69 6.57 6.17
CA LEU A 41 -7.56 7.00 4.78
C LEU A 41 -8.72 6.43 3.97
N PRO A 42 -9.49 7.23 3.20
CA PRO A 42 -10.56 6.71 2.39
C PRO A 42 -10.00 5.78 1.32
N ILE A 43 -10.52 4.55 1.28
CA ILE A 43 -10.20 3.56 0.26
C ILE A 43 -11.44 3.30 -0.61
N ARG A 44 -11.23 2.93 -1.87
CA ARG A 44 -12.34 2.67 -2.80
C ARG A 44 -13.21 1.53 -2.24
N PRO A 45 -14.54 1.69 -2.13
CA PRO A 45 -15.40 0.70 -1.47
C PRO A 45 -15.31 -0.72 -2.03
N SER A 46 -14.96 -0.86 -3.32
CA SER A 46 -14.75 -2.15 -3.96
C SER A 46 -13.63 -2.96 -3.30
N PHE A 47 -12.58 -2.34 -2.76
CA PHE A 47 -11.50 -3.07 -2.08
C PHE A 47 -11.96 -3.72 -0.76
N CYS A 48 -12.91 -3.10 -0.04
CA CYS A 48 -13.39 -3.65 1.23
C CYS A 48 -14.43 -4.75 1.07
N ARG A 49 -15.10 -4.81 -0.09
CA ARG A 49 -16.26 -5.68 -0.32
C ARG A 49 -15.88 -7.05 -0.91
N VAL A 50 -14.62 -7.26 -1.23
CA VAL A 50 -14.20 -8.52 -1.86
C VAL A 50 -13.91 -9.56 -0.80
N VAL A 51 -14.75 -10.59 -0.74
CA VAL A 51 -14.43 -11.85 -0.06
C VAL A 51 -13.77 -12.73 -1.10
N LEU A 52 -12.44 -12.85 -1.03
CA LEU A 52 -11.65 -13.64 -1.98
C LEU A 52 -11.13 -14.90 -1.29
N VAL A 53 -11.31 -16.03 -1.96
CA VAL A 53 -10.67 -17.29 -1.57
C VAL A 53 -9.27 -17.28 -2.18
N LYS A 54 -8.25 -17.40 -1.32
CA LYS A 54 -6.84 -17.30 -1.73
C LYS A 54 -6.48 -18.29 -2.83
N ASP A 55 -7.00 -19.52 -2.75
CA ASP A 55 -6.68 -20.59 -3.70
C ASP A 55 -7.32 -20.36 -5.07
N ASP A 56 -8.52 -19.80 -5.10
CA ASP A 56 -9.20 -19.45 -6.36
C ASP A 56 -8.47 -18.31 -7.05
N LEU A 57 -8.02 -17.30 -6.29
CA LEU A 57 -7.17 -16.23 -6.83
C LEU A 57 -5.84 -16.75 -7.37
N ARG A 58 -5.19 -17.68 -6.66
CA ARG A 58 -3.93 -18.28 -7.13
C ARG A 58 -4.13 -18.99 -8.46
N LYS A 59 -5.24 -19.72 -8.63
CA LYS A 59 -5.60 -20.36 -9.90
C LYS A 59 -5.90 -19.34 -11.00
N GLU A 60 -6.71 -18.32 -10.70
CA GLU A 60 -7.08 -17.27 -11.65
C GLU A 60 -5.86 -16.49 -12.15
N LEU A 61 -4.89 -16.26 -11.28
CA LEU A 61 -3.65 -15.54 -11.59
C LEU A 61 -2.50 -16.46 -12.05
N GLU A 62 -2.77 -17.76 -12.28
CA GLU A 62 -1.78 -18.75 -12.70
C GLU A 62 -0.55 -18.83 -11.77
N MET A 63 -0.77 -18.61 -10.48
CA MET A 63 0.24 -18.68 -9.43
C MET A 63 0.44 -20.12 -8.96
N ASP A 64 1.65 -20.41 -8.46
CA ASP A 64 1.89 -21.67 -7.78
C ASP A 64 1.01 -21.78 -6.52
N PRO A 65 0.30 -22.91 -6.31
CA PRO A 65 -0.66 -23.05 -5.23
C PRO A 65 -0.03 -23.13 -3.85
N GLU A 66 1.25 -23.51 -3.74
CA GLU A 66 1.92 -23.80 -2.46
C GLU A 66 2.99 -22.75 -2.12
N LEU A 67 3.72 -22.24 -3.11
CA LEU A 67 4.81 -21.31 -2.87
C LEU A 67 4.32 -19.99 -2.23
N PRO A 68 5.02 -19.47 -1.21
CA PRO A 68 4.74 -18.15 -0.67
C PRO A 68 4.95 -17.09 -1.76
N ALA A 69 4.09 -16.07 -1.80
CA ALA A 69 4.08 -15.06 -2.85
C ALA A 69 4.42 -13.67 -2.31
N VAL A 70 5.29 -12.95 -3.03
CA VAL A 70 5.57 -11.53 -2.82
C VAL A 70 4.87 -10.71 -3.90
N LEU A 71 4.01 -9.78 -3.50
CA LEU A 71 3.43 -8.79 -4.41
C LEU A 71 4.35 -7.56 -4.48
N LEU A 72 4.98 -7.36 -5.64
CA LEU A 72 5.80 -6.19 -5.94
C LEU A 72 5.02 -5.20 -6.80
N MET A 73 4.88 -3.97 -6.32
CA MET A 73 4.10 -2.92 -6.99
C MET A 73 4.76 -1.55 -6.85
N GLY A 74 4.68 -0.73 -7.91
CA GLY A 74 5.32 0.59 -8.01
C GLY A 74 4.34 1.79 -7.98
N GLY A 75 3.09 1.57 -7.56
CA GLY A 75 2.03 2.56 -7.74
C GLY A 75 1.64 2.74 -9.22
N GLY A 76 0.70 3.65 -9.50
CA GLY A 76 0.11 3.82 -10.84
C GLY A 76 1.09 4.26 -11.94
N GLU A 77 2.16 4.95 -11.57
CA GLU A 77 3.19 5.45 -12.49
C GLU A 77 4.43 4.54 -12.54
N GLY A 78 4.39 3.37 -11.87
CA GLY A 78 5.52 2.44 -11.86
C GLY A 78 6.80 3.00 -11.22
N MET A 79 6.67 3.85 -10.19
CA MET A 79 7.79 4.53 -9.56
C MET A 79 8.72 3.56 -8.81
N GLY A 80 10.01 3.87 -8.81
CA GLY A 80 11.05 3.14 -8.09
C GLY A 80 11.78 2.09 -8.94
N PRO A 81 12.81 1.44 -8.38
CA PRO A 81 13.67 0.51 -9.13
C PRO A 81 13.05 -0.90 -9.24
N VAL A 82 11.78 -1.00 -9.68
CA VAL A 82 10.99 -2.25 -9.70
C VAL A 82 11.76 -3.42 -10.30
N LYS A 83 12.42 -3.21 -11.45
CA LYS A 83 13.23 -4.24 -12.12
C LYS A 83 14.40 -4.74 -11.27
N LYS A 84 15.09 -3.85 -10.56
CA LYS A 84 16.22 -4.24 -9.70
C LYS A 84 15.73 -5.04 -8.50
N THR A 85 14.63 -4.60 -7.88
CA THR A 85 13.99 -5.32 -6.77
C THR A 85 13.49 -6.68 -7.20
N ALA A 86 12.85 -6.80 -8.36
CA ALA A 86 12.37 -8.06 -8.91
C ALA A 86 13.50 -9.09 -9.10
N LYS A 87 14.65 -8.65 -9.64
CA LYS A 87 15.82 -9.53 -9.80
C LYS A 87 16.36 -10.01 -8.46
N ALA A 88 16.55 -9.09 -7.51
CA ALA A 88 17.05 -9.43 -6.17
C ALA A 88 16.09 -10.38 -5.44
N LEU A 89 14.77 -10.21 -5.59
CA LEU A 89 13.78 -11.13 -5.05
C LEU A 89 13.85 -12.50 -5.75
N GLY A 90 14.06 -12.54 -7.06
CA GLY A 90 14.18 -13.79 -7.81
C GLY A 90 15.37 -14.64 -7.32
N GLU A 91 16.50 -13.99 -7.07
CA GLU A 91 17.69 -14.62 -6.47
C GLU A 91 17.41 -15.06 -5.02
N ALA A 92 16.81 -14.19 -4.20
CA ALA A 92 16.55 -14.48 -2.79
C ALA A 92 15.47 -15.55 -2.55
N LEU A 93 14.57 -15.76 -3.51
CA LEU A 93 13.48 -16.75 -3.43
C LEU A 93 13.80 -18.05 -4.19
N PHE A 94 15.05 -18.24 -4.59
CA PHE A 94 15.55 -19.49 -5.16
C PHE A 94 16.55 -20.14 -4.21
N ASN A 95 16.39 -21.43 -3.95
CA ASN A 95 17.36 -22.20 -3.18
C ASN A 95 18.32 -22.90 -4.14
N GLU A 96 19.57 -22.42 -4.20
CA GLU A 96 20.60 -22.97 -5.09
C GLU A 96 21.01 -24.40 -4.73
N GLU A 97 21.06 -24.74 -3.43
CA GLU A 97 21.43 -26.08 -2.97
C GLU A 97 20.39 -27.14 -3.36
N LEU A 98 19.11 -26.78 -3.28
CA LEU A 98 17.99 -27.64 -3.66
C LEU A 98 17.63 -27.52 -5.14
N GLY A 99 18.19 -26.55 -5.87
CA GLY A 99 17.92 -26.29 -7.28
C GLY A 99 16.45 -25.95 -7.57
N GLN A 100 15.72 -25.37 -6.62
CA GLN A 100 14.28 -25.12 -6.73
C GLN A 100 13.85 -23.78 -6.12
N PRO A 101 12.74 -23.18 -6.60
CA PRO A 101 12.16 -22.00 -5.97
C PRO A 101 11.64 -22.33 -4.57
N ILE A 102 11.82 -21.40 -3.64
CA ILE A 102 11.24 -21.41 -2.29
C ILE A 102 10.17 -20.32 -2.12
N GLY A 103 9.94 -19.51 -3.15
CA GLY A 103 8.87 -18.54 -3.24
C GLY A 103 8.64 -18.09 -4.68
N GLN A 104 7.62 -17.27 -4.87
CA GLN A 104 7.23 -16.69 -6.15
C GLN A 104 6.96 -15.19 -6.02
N ILE A 105 6.97 -14.47 -7.15
CA ILE A 105 6.77 -13.02 -7.17
C ILE A 105 5.68 -12.70 -8.17
N VAL A 106 4.73 -11.86 -7.77
CA VAL A 106 3.75 -11.23 -8.65
C VAL A 106 4.15 -9.77 -8.79
N ILE A 107 4.33 -9.29 -10.01
CA ILE A 107 4.74 -7.91 -10.28
C ILE A 107 3.60 -7.18 -10.97
N ILE A 108 3.09 -6.12 -10.34
CA ILE A 108 2.08 -5.22 -10.92
C ILE A 108 2.71 -3.84 -11.04
N CYS A 109 3.03 -3.44 -12.28
CA CYS A 109 3.41 -2.09 -12.64
C CYS A 109 2.43 -1.56 -13.68
N GLY A 110 2.03 -0.29 -13.51
CA GLY A 110 1.24 0.45 -14.50
C GLY A 110 2.04 0.79 -15.75
#